data_AF-A0A0W8E1Y1-F1
#
_entry.id   AF-A0A0W8E1Y1-F1
#
_cell.length_a   1.000
_cell.length_b   1.000
_cell.length_c   1.000
_cell.angle_alpha   90.00
_cell.angle_beta   90.00
_cell.angle_gamma   90.00
#
_symmetry.space_group_name_H-M   'P 1'
#
loop_
_entity.id
_entity.type
_entity.pdbx_description
1 polymer ?
#
loop_
_entity_poly.entity_id
_entity_poly.type
_entity_poly.pdbx_seq_one_letter_code
_entity_poly.pdbx_strand_id
1 'polypeptide(L)'
;MELIHLISISNWIQLLSLSFLAALIAAVAGFGGSVILLPLTVHLFGIKAAVPILTVAQLMGNASRVWLGRRDLDWKVIAFFALGCVPSCIVGAIMFGTMDAVWLKRGWGFY
;
A
#
# COMPACT_ATOMS: atom_id res chain seq x y z
N MET A 1 -36.77 -5.67 15.47
CA MET A 1 -36.05 -5.12 16.64
C MET A 1 -34.56 -4.96 16.36
N GLU A 2 -33.90 -5.91 15.68
CA GLU A 2 -32.48 -5.83 15.24
C GLU A 2 -32.13 -4.68 14.28
N LEU A 3 -33.03 -4.31 13.36
CA LEU A 3 -32.77 -3.28 12.34
C LEU A 3 -32.65 -1.85 12.89
N ILE A 4 -33.20 -1.57 14.08
CA ILE A 4 -33.24 -0.22 14.67
C ILE A 4 -31.86 0.14 15.25
N HIS A 5 -31.14 -0.84 15.80
CA HIS A 5 -29.78 -0.63 16.29
C HIS A 5 -28.81 -0.30 15.16
N LEU A 6 -28.97 -0.89 13.96
CA LEU A 6 -28.15 -0.59 12.79
C LEU A 6 -28.31 0.86 12.27
N ILE A 7 -29.47 1.48 12.54
CA ILE A 7 -29.79 2.84 12.10
C ILE A 7 -29.38 3.89 13.15
N SER A 8 -28.97 3.46 14.34
CA SER A 8 -28.52 4.34 15.42
C SER A 8 -27.36 5.25 14.95
N ILE A 9 -27.50 6.55 15.19
CA ILE A 9 -26.50 7.58 14.85
C ILE A 9 -25.09 7.24 15.39
N SER A 10 -25.02 6.56 16.54
CA SER A 10 -23.76 6.09 17.12
C SER A 10 -22.97 5.17 16.18
N ASN A 11 -23.66 4.30 15.46
CA ASN A 11 -23.02 3.29 14.60
C ASN A 11 -22.48 3.91 13.32
N TRP A 12 -23.18 4.92 12.78
CA TRP A 12 -22.71 5.68 11.63
C TRP A 12 -21.46 6.50 11.95
N ILE A 13 -21.38 7.09 13.14
CA ILE A 13 -20.20 7.82 13.61
C ILE A 13 -19.00 6.88 13.79
N GLN A 14 -19.23 5.70 14.38
CA GLN A 14 -18.20 4.67 14.52
C GLN A 14 -17.71 4.17 13.16
N LEU A 15 -18.63 3.87 12.25
CA LEU A 15 -18.32 3.41 10.90
C LEU A 15 -17.53 4.47 10.12
N LEU A 16 -17.92 5.74 10.21
CA LEU A 16 -17.25 6.85 9.54
C LEU A 16 -15.84 7.06 10.08
N SER A 17 -15.67 6.97 11.41
CA SER A 17 -14.36 7.06 12.06
C SER A 17 -13.44 5.89 11.67
N LEU A 18 -13.96 4.65 11.71
CA LEU A 18 -13.21 3.45 11.31
C LEU A 18 -12.87 3.48 9.82
N SER A 19 -13.81 3.87 8.97
CA SER A 19 -13.62 3.94 7.52
C SER A 19 -12.65 5.04 7.16
N PHE A 20 -12.69 6.18 7.85
CA PHE A 20 -11.72 7.25 7.69
C PHE A 20 -10.33 6.79 8.10
N LEU A 21 -10.18 6.14 9.26
CA LEU A 21 -8.90 5.60 9.71
C LEU A 21 -8.38 4.50 8.76
N ALA A 22 -9.26 3.60 8.31
CA ALA A 22 -8.94 2.56 7.33
C ALA A 22 -8.58 3.15 5.98
N ALA A 23 -9.26 4.20 5.52
CA ALA A 23 -8.94 4.93 4.31
C ALA A 23 -7.63 5.70 4.45
N LEU A 24 -7.33 6.25 5.63
CA LEU A 24 -6.08 6.95 5.93
C LEU A 24 -4.92 5.96 5.98
N ILE A 25 -5.10 4.79 6.59
CA ILE A 25 -4.13 3.69 6.56
C ILE A 25 -3.98 3.14 5.13
N ALA A 26 -5.06 2.96 4.38
CA ALA A 26 -5.02 2.50 3.00
C ALA A 26 -4.40 3.54 2.05
N ALA A 27 -4.58 4.83 2.33
CA ALA A 27 -4.00 5.94 1.58
C ALA A 27 -2.52 6.15 1.91
N VAL A 28 -2.15 6.07 3.20
CA VAL A 28 -0.75 6.14 3.68
C VAL A 28 0.03 4.89 3.27
N ALA A 29 -0.58 3.71 3.37
CA ALA A 29 0.02 2.49 2.85
C ALA A 29 0.05 2.53 1.32
N GLY A 30 -0.96 3.07 0.66
CA GLY A 30 -1.06 3.02 -0.79
C GLY A 30 -1.06 1.59 -1.35
N PHE A 31 -1.23 0.56 -0.52
CA PHE A 31 -0.97 -0.85 -0.88
C PHE A 31 -2.24 -1.72 -1.04
N GLY A 32 -3.44 -1.20 -0.78
CA GLY A 32 -4.66 -2.03 -0.66
C GLY A 32 -4.97 -2.92 -1.87
N GLY A 33 -4.83 -2.39 -3.10
CA GLY A 33 -5.00 -3.19 -4.33
C GLY A 33 -3.81 -4.11 -4.64
N SER A 34 -2.60 -3.63 -4.39
CA SER A 34 -1.38 -4.42 -4.62
C SER A 34 -1.25 -5.61 -3.67
N VAL A 35 -1.78 -5.56 -2.44
CA VAL A 35 -1.80 -6.71 -1.52
C VAL A 35 -2.62 -7.87 -2.09
N ILE A 36 -3.75 -7.56 -2.74
CA ILE A 36 -4.61 -8.56 -3.39
C ILE A 36 -3.98 -9.05 -4.70
N LEU A 37 -3.37 -8.15 -5.47
CA LEU A 37 -2.72 -8.50 -6.75
C LEU A 37 -1.39 -9.23 -6.57
N LEU A 38 -0.72 -9.09 -5.43
CA LEU A 38 0.59 -9.69 -5.16
C LEU A 38 0.61 -11.22 -5.36
N PRO A 39 -0.25 -12.03 -4.71
CA PRO A 39 -0.24 -13.48 -4.92
C PRO A 39 -0.50 -13.87 -6.37
N LEU A 40 -1.42 -13.19 -7.06
CA LEU A 40 -1.69 -13.44 -8.49
C LEU A 40 -0.48 -13.10 -9.37
N THR A 41 0.15 -11.95 -9.15
CA THR A 41 1.29 -11.50 -9.96
C THR A 41 2.53 -12.36 -9.69
N VAL A 42 2.73 -12.78 -8.44
CA VAL A 42 3.78 -13.74 -8.06
C VAL A 42 3.55 -15.10 -8.72
N HIS A 43 2.31 -15.57 -8.78
CA HIS A 43 1.96 -16.82 -9.45
C HIS A 43 2.26 -16.76 -10.96
N LEU A 44 1.96 -15.63 -11.61
CA LEU A 44 2.14 -15.48 -13.06
C LEU A 44 3.58 -15.17 -13.49
N PHE A 45 4.29 -14.32 -12.76
CA PHE A 45 5.58 -13.77 -13.19
C PHE A 45 6.75 -14.16 -12.28
N GLY A 46 6.47 -14.87 -11.18
CA GLY A 46 7.45 -15.14 -10.14
C GLY A 46 7.77 -13.88 -9.32
N ILE A 47 8.23 -14.10 -8.09
CA ILE A 47 8.38 -13.01 -7.11
C ILE A 47 9.42 -11.96 -7.50
N LYS A 48 10.46 -12.35 -8.24
CA LYS A 48 11.51 -11.43 -8.72
C LYS A 48 10.98 -10.40 -9.72
N ALA A 49 10.01 -10.77 -10.56
CA ALA A 49 9.40 -9.84 -11.53
C ALA A 49 8.13 -9.19 -10.97
N ALA A 50 7.34 -9.91 -10.17
CA ALA A 50 6.09 -9.43 -9.61
C ALA A 50 6.26 -8.19 -8.71
N VAL A 51 7.29 -8.18 -7.86
CA VAL A 51 7.55 -7.07 -6.94
C VAL A 51 7.85 -5.76 -7.71
N PRO A 52 8.79 -5.72 -8.67
CA PRO A 52 8.99 -4.54 -9.52
C PRO A 52 7.74 -4.12 -10.30
N ILE A 53 7.01 -5.07 -10.90
CA ILE A 53 5.79 -4.78 -11.69
C ILE A 53 4.76 -4.04 -10.83
N LEU A 54 4.47 -4.58 -9.64
CA LEU A 54 3.52 -3.96 -8.71
C LEU A 54 4.02 -2.63 -8.18
N THR A 55 5.33 -2.50 -7.95
CA THR A 55 5.93 -1.23 -7.52
C THR A 55 5.68 -0.14 -8.56
N VAL A 56 5.91 -0.41 -9.84
CA VAL A 56 5.65 0.56 -10.92
C VAL A 56 4.16 0.87 -11.05
N ALA A 57 3.31 -0.16 -11.05
CA ALA A 57 1.86 0.03 -11.12
C ALA A 57 1.35 0.91 -9.97
N GLN A 58 1.85 0.68 -8.75
CA GLN A 58 1.44 1.45 -7.58
C GLN A 58 2.00 2.88 -7.59
N LEU A 59 3.24 3.06 -8.06
CA LEU A 59 3.81 4.39 -8.28
C LEU A 59 2.95 5.20 -9.24
N MET A 60 2.55 4.62 -10.38
CA MET A 60 1.68 5.29 -11.36
C MET A 60 0.28 5.60 -10.79
N GLY A 61 -0.29 4.66 -10.03
CA GLY A 61 -1.58 4.88 -9.37
C GLY A 61 -1.54 6.03 -8.36
N ASN A 62 -0.50 6.06 -7.52
CA ASN A 62 -0.32 7.13 -6.54
C ASN A 62 0.05 8.47 -7.21
N ALA A 63 0.88 8.45 -8.25
CA ALA A 63 1.22 9.64 -9.03
C ALA A 63 -0.03 10.25 -9.69
N SER A 64 -0.95 9.42 -10.17
CA SER A 64 -2.23 9.88 -10.74
C SER A 64 -3.08 10.62 -9.69
N ARG A 65 -3.13 10.11 -8.45
CA ARG A 65 -3.84 10.78 -7.34
C ARG A 65 -3.19 12.10 -6.96
N VAL A 66 -1.86 12.12 -6.88
CA VAL A 66 -1.07 13.35 -6.64
C VAL A 66 -1.33 14.38 -7.73
N TRP A 67 -1.33 13.95 -9.00
CA TRP A 67 -1.58 14.84 -10.14
C TRP A 67 -2.99 15.42 -10.12
N LEU A 68 -4.01 14.59 -9.88
CA LEU A 68 -5.41 15.03 -9.80
C LEU A 68 -5.64 15.94 -8.58
N GLY A 69 -5.06 15.62 -7.43
CA GLY A 69 -5.18 16.37 -6.17
C GLY A 69 -4.19 17.51 -5.99
N ARG A 70 -3.37 17.83 -7.01
CA ARG A 70 -2.17 18.69 -6.89
C ARG A 70 -2.39 20.09 -6.30
N ARG A 71 -3.62 20.61 -6.34
CA ARG A 71 -3.95 21.96 -5.84
C ARG A 71 -4.12 22.00 -4.32
N ASP A 72 -4.47 20.86 -3.71
CA ASP A 72 -4.75 20.76 -2.28
C ASP A 72 -3.60 20.08 -1.51
N LEU A 73 -2.43 19.94 -2.15
CA LEU A 73 -1.27 19.27 -1.57
C LEU A 73 -0.40 20.24 -0.76
N ASP A 74 -0.09 19.84 0.47
CA ASP A 74 0.92 20.50 1.28
C ASP A 74 2.33 19.96 0.93
N TRP A 75 3.09 20.76 0.21
CA TRP A 75 4.46 20.43 -0.22
C TRP A 75 5.44 20.23 0.94
N LYS A 76 5.20 20.84 2.09
CA LYS A 76 6.05 20.68 3.28
C LYS A 76 5.88 19.28 3.86
N VAL A 77 4.64 18.80 3.95
CA VAL A 77 4.33 17.44 4.40
C VAL A 77 4.90 16.41 3.42
N ILE A 78 4.77 16.65 2.11
CA ILE A 78 5.34 15.79 1.07
C ILE A 78 6.87 15.73 1.19
N ALA A 79 7.55 16.84 1.45
CA ALA A 79 9.00 16.88 1.60
C ALA A 79 9.47 16.06 2.81
N PHE A 80 8.83 16.20 3.97
CA PHE A 80 9.15 15.39 5.15
C PHE A 80 8.87 13.90 4.93
N PHE A 81 7.76 13.57 4.26
CA PHE A 81 7.45 12.20 3.88
C PHE A 81 8.51 11.62 2.92
N ALA A 82 8.88 12.36 1.88
CA ALA A 82 9.88 11.95 0.90
C ALA A 82 11.26 11.75 1.55
N LEU A 83 11.64 12.60 2.50
CA LEU A 83 12.90 12.47 3.25
C LEU A 83 13.01 11.15 4.02
N GLY A 84 11.90 10.61 4.56
CA GLY A 84 11.92 9.29 5.18
C GLY A 84 11.76 8.15 4.18
N CYS A 85 10.89 8.35 3.19
CA CYS A 85 10.50 7.32 2.24
C CYS A 85 11.62 7.00 1.23
N VAL A 86 12.22 8.00 0.60
CA VAL A 86 13.25 7.83 -0.44
C VAL A 86 14.46 7.00 0.06
N PRO A 87 15.14 7.35 1.16
CA PRO A 87 16.28 6.56 1.63
C PRO A 87 15.87 5.14 2.03
N SER A 88 14.71 4.98 2.69
CA SER A 88 14.19 3.67 3.06
C SER A 88 13.88 2.79 1.83
N CYS A 89 13.32 3.38 0.76
CA CYS A 89 13.08 2.70 -0.50
C CYS A 89 14.39 2.28 -1.19
N ILE A 90 15.42 3.12 -1.17
CA ILE A 90 16.73 2.78 -1.75
C ILE A 90 17.34 1.59 -1.01
N VAL A 91 17.33 1.62 0.33
CA VAL A 91 17.82 0.51 1.16
C VAL A 91 17.04 -0.77 0.85
N GLY A 92 15.70 -0.70 0.83
CA GLY A 92 14.85 -1.84 0.51
C GLY A 92 15.08 -2.40 -0.90
N ALA A 93 15.29 -1.53 -1.90
CA ALA A 93 15.57 -1.94 -3.28
C ALA A 93 16.91 -2.66 -3.42
N ILE A 94 17.96 -2.15 -2.77
CA ILE A 94 19.28 -2.80 -2.74
C ILE A 94 19.21 -4.16 -2.04
N MET A 95 18.55 -4.21 -0.87
CA MET A 95 18.34 -5.47 -0.15
C MET A 95 17.57 -6.49 -1.00
N PHE A 96 16.50 -6.08 -1.67
CA PHE A 96 15.72 -6.97 -2.54
C PHE A 96 16.52 -7.47 -3.75
N GLY A 97 17.31 -6.59 -4.39
CA GLY A 97 18.12 -6.94 -5.55
C GLY A 97 19.28 -7.90 -5.24
N THR A 98 19.81 -7.84 -4.01
CA THR A 98 20.90 -8.71 -3.54
C THR A 98 20.40 -10.01 -2.89
N MET A 99 19.09 -10.15 -2.67
CA MET A 99 18.51 -11.30 -1.98
C MET A 99 18.42 -12.53 -2.90
N ASP A 100 19.04 -13.63 -2.46
CA ASP A 100 19.00 -14.88 -3.21
C ASP A 100 17.60 -15.51 -3.21
N ALA A 101 17.18 -16.10 -4.32
CA ALA A 101 15.81 -16.62 -4.50
C ALA A 101 15.43 -17.69 -3.45
N VAL A 102 16.45 -18.34 -2.89
CA VAL A 102 16.36 -19.36 -1.82
C VAL A 102 15.75 -18.78 -0.54
N TRP A 103 16.07 -17.54 -0.18
CA TRP A 103 15.52 -16.90 1.02
C TRP A 103 14.08 -16.42 0.82
N LEU A 104 13.71 -16.04 -0.41
CA LEU A 104 12.33 -15.72 -0.75
C LEU A 104 11.41 -16.95 -0.73
N LYS A 105 11.91 -18.13 -1.14
CA LYS A 105 11.15 -19.39 -1.01
C LYS A 105 11.08 -19.88 0.46
N ARG A 106 12.19 -19.78 1.21
CA ARG A 106 12.24 -20.20 2.62
C ARG A 106 11.34 -19.38 3.54
N GLY A 107 11.17 -18.07 3.28
CA GLY A 107 10.22 -17.23 4.02
C GLY A 107 8.75 -17.64 3.86
N TRP A 108 8.41 -18.45 2.84
CA TRP A 108 7.07 -18.99 2.58
C TRP A 108 6.88 -20.42 3.12
N GLY A 109 7.87 -21.01 3.81
CA GLY A 109 7.73 -22.31 4.46
C GLY A 109 7.82 -23.53 3.54
N PHE A 110 8.19 -23.35 2.27
CA PHE A 110 8.50 -24.47 1.39
C PHE A 110 10.02 -24.71 1.37
N TYR A 111 10.41 -25.90 1.82
CA TYR A 111 11.77 -26.43 1.78
C TYR A 111 12.24 -26.69 0.35
#